data_AF-A0A7C5VT19-F1
#
_entry.id   AF-A0A7C5VT19-F1
#
_cell.length_a   1.000
_cell.length_b   1.000
_cell.length_c   1.000
_cell.angle_alpha   90.00
_cell.angle_beta   90.00
_cell.angle_gamma   90.00
#
_symmetry.space_group_name_H-M   'P 1'
#
loop_
_entity.id
_entity.type
_entity.pdbx_description
1 polymer ?
#
loop_
_entity_poly.entity_id
_entity_poly.type
_entity_poly.pdbx_seq_one_letter_code
_entity_poly.pdbx_strand_id
1 'polypeptide(L)' 'MRVEEVLLELLSQYTPTGMEDRLAETMRGLARRLGYDSIEIDGAGNYLLRRGRGARTLLLAGHVDTV' A
#
# COMPACT_ATOMS: atom_id res chain seq x y z
N MET A 1 -10.81 -11.22 0.93
CA MET A 1 -9.41 -11.44 1.36
C MET A 1 -9.36 -11.40 2.85
N ARG A 2 -8.65 -12.36 3.43
CA ARG A 2 -8.30 -12.37 4.84
C ARG A 2 -7.02 -11.56 5.06
N VAL A 3 -6.79 -11.10 6.29
CA VAL A 3 -5.67 -10.18 6.59
C VAL A 3 -4.32 -10.86 6.34
N GLU A 4 -4.17 -12.12 6.71
CA GLU A 4 -2.93 -12.86 6.51
C GLU A 4 -2.64 -13.18 5.03
N GLU A 5 -3.64 -13.24 4.15
CA GLU A 5 -3.42 -13.31 2.70
C GLU A 5 -2.77 -12.02 2.18
N VAL A 6 -3.26 -10.86 2.66
CA VAL A 6 -2.66 -9.55 2.35
C VAL A 6 -1.22 -9.50 2.84
N LEU A 7 -1.00 -9.92 4.09
CA LEU A 7 0.32 -9.89 4.69
C LEU A 7 1.30 -10.80 3.96
N LEU A 8 0.91 -12.02 3.60
CA LEU A 8 1.75 -12.95 2.83
C LEU A 8 2.11 -12.37 1.46
N GLU A 9 1.17 -11.70 0.79
CA GLU A 9 1.42 -11.09 -0.52
C GLU A 9 2.42 -9.93 -0.41
N LEU A 10 2.29 -9.08 0.62
CA LEU A 10 3.27 -8.01 0.90
C LEU A 10 4.65 -8.59 1.25
N LEU A 11 4.71 -9.59 2.13
CA LEU A 11 5.96 -10.23 2.57
C LEU A 11 6.65 -11.04 1.46
N SER A 12 5.91 -11.45 0.43
CA SER A 12 6.49 -12.15 -0.73
C SER A 12 7.47 -11.28 -1.53
N GLN A 13 7.43 -9.96 -1.33
CA GLN A 13 8.32 -9.00 -1.94
C GLN A 13 9.28 -8.44 -0.90
N TYR A 14 10.57 -8.78 -1.02
CA TYR A 14 11.59 -8.18 -0.18
C TYR A 14 11.82 -6.72 -0.57
N THR A 15 11.64 -5.83 0.40
CA THR A 15 11.64 -4.37 0.24
C THR A 15 12.60 -3.74 1.26
N PRO A 16 13.92 -3.92 1.09
CA PRO A 16 14.88 -3.22 1.93
C PRO A 16 14.74 -1.71 1.75
N THR A 17 15.13 -0.94 2.77
CA THR A 17 15.08 0.52 2.73
C THR A 17 15.68 1.08 1.44
N GLY A 18 14.90 1.88 0.71
CA GLY A 18 15.25 2.49 -0.58
C GLY A 18 14.93 1.65 -1.82
N MET A 19 14.32 0.46 -1.67
CA MET A 19 13.89 -0.43 -2.77
C MET A 19 12.41 -0.80 -2.67
N GLU A 20 11.61 0.07 -2.04
CA GLU A 20 10.18 -0.14 -1.81
C GLU A 20 9.39 -0.14 -3.13
N ASP A 21 9.92 0.51 -4.17
CA ASP A 21 9.33 0.61 -5.52
C ASP A 21 8.94 -0.76 -6.12
N ARG A 22 9.65 -1.82 -5.76
CA ARG A 22 9.35 -3.22 -6.11
C ARG A 22 7.94 -3.64 -5.73
N LEU A 23 7.37 -3.05 -4.68
CA LEU A 23 6.04 -3.37 -4.19
C LEU A 23 4.93 -2.71 -5.02
N ALA A 24 5.27 -1.87 -6.02
CA ALA A 24 4.29 -1.02 -6.69
C ALA A 24 3.15 -1.80 -7.35
N GLU A 25 3.46 -2.88 -8.08
CA GLU A 25 2.40 -3.68 -8.73
C GLU A 25 1.55 -4.44 -7.71
N THR A 26 2.18 -4.97 -6.66
CA THR A 26 1.49 -5.61 -5.53
C THR A 26 0.52 -4.65 -4.86
N MET A 27 0.97 -3.42 -4.55
CA MET A 27 0.11 -2.39 -3.94
C MET A 27 -1.04 -2.00 -4.85
N ARG A 28 -0.82 -1.87 -6.17
CA ARG A 28 -1.90 -1.59 -7.15
C ARG A 28 -2.92 -2.72 -7.20
N GLY A 29 -2.46 -3.97 -7.19
CA GLY A 29 -3.32 -5.16 -7.16
C GLY A 29 -4.17 -5.23 -5.89
N LEU A 30 -3.55 -5.03 -4.73
CA LEU A 30 -4.21 -4.99 -3.43
C LEU A 30 -5.21 -3.84 -3.34
N ALA A 31 -4.83 -2.62 -3.77
CA ALA A 31 -5.72 -1.46 -3.77
C ALA A 31 -7.03 -1.75 -4.53
N ARG A 32 -6.93 -2.37 -5.70
CA ARG A 32 -8.08 -2.77 -6.52
C ARG A 32 -8.94 -3.83 -5.81
N ARG A 33 -8.33 -4.90 -5.30
CA ARG A 33 -9.03 -6.02 -4.66
C ARG A 33 -9.69 -5.64 -3.32
N LEU A 34 -9.10 -4.69 -2.59
CA LEU A 34 -9.62 -4.19 -1.32
C LEU A 34 -10.65 -3.06 -1.49
N GLY A 35 -10.87 -2.58 -2.71
CA GLY A 35 -11.87 -1.56 -3.03
C GLY A 35 -11.48 -0.15 -2.59
N TYR A 36 -10.20 0.21 -2.74
CA TYR A 36 -9.77 1.60 -2.64
C TYR A 36 -10.16 2.38 -3.90
N ASP A 37 -10.47 3.67 -3.72
CA ASP A 37 -10.91 4.54 -4.81
C ASP A 37 -9.74 4.98 -5.70
N SER A 38 -8.55 5.14 -5.11
CA SER A 38 -7.33 5.46 -5.84
C SER A 38 -6.08 4.99 -5.10
N ILE A 39 -5.01 4.82 -5.88
CA ILE A 39 -3.65 4.62 -5.42
C ILE A 39 -2.72 5.57 -6.17
N GLU A 40 -1.90 6.30 -5.41
CA GLU A 40 -0.88 7.22 -5.89
C GLU A 40 0.46 6.87 -5.24
N ILE A 41 1.56 7.07 -5.98
CA ILE A 41 2.92 6.99 -5.42
C ILE A 41 3.44 8.42 -5.41
N ASP A 42 3.75 8.94 -4.23
CA ASP A 42 4.22 10.33 -4.09
C ASP A 42 5.68 10.50 -4.51
N GLY A 43 6.20 11.73 -4.43
CA GLY A 43 7.59 12.04 -4.80
C GLY A 43 8.65 11.40 -3.90
N ALA A 44 8.28 10.87 -2.74
CA ALA A 44 9.15 10.14 -1.83
C ALA A 44 9.03 8.61 -1.98
N GLY A 45 8.13 8.12 -2.85
CA GLY A 45 7.89 6.70 -3.04
C GLY A 45 6.84 6.09 -2.12
N ASN A 46 6.12 6.90 -1.31
CA ASN A 46 5.08 6.38 -0.43
C ASN A 46 3.82 6.00 -1.22
N TYR A 47 3.16 4.93 -0.77
CA TYR A 47 1.87 4.49 -1.31
C TYR A 47 0.71 5.20 -0.61
N LEU A 48 0.01 6.06 -1.35
CA LEU A 48 -1.18 6.77 -0.88
C LEU A 48 -2.45 6.09 -1.40
N LEU A 49 -3.08 5.28 -0.56
CA LEU A 49 -4.35 4.63 -0.87
C LEU A 49 -5.50 5.43 -0.25
N ARG A 50 -6.50 5.80 -1.06
CA ARG A 50 -7.63 6.63 -0.62
C ARG A 50 -8.95 5.86 -0.74
N ARG A 51 -9.82 6.03 0.25
CA ARG A 51 -11.18 5.48 0.24
C ARG A 51 -12.15 6.41 0.96
N GLY A 52 -13.32 6.62 0.36
CA GLY A 52 -14.39 7.46 0.91
C GLY A 52 -14.36 8.89 0.38
N ARG A 53 -15.46 9.61 0.62
CA ARG A 53 -15.73 10.96 0.08
C ARG A 53 -16.31 11.91 1.14
N GLY A 54 -16.09 11.62 2.42
CA GLY A 54 -16.60 12.44 3.53
C GLY A 54 -15.84 13.76 3.69
N ALA A 55 -16.41 14.68 4.46
CA ALA A 55 -15.82 16.00 4.72
C ALA A 55 -14.62 15.97 5.69
N ARG A 56 -14.31 14.81 6.30
CA ARG A 56 -13.20 14.60 7.23
C ARG A 56 -12.27 13.55 6.66
N THR A 57 -10.97 13.73 6.87
CA THR A 57 -9.92 12.80 6.43
C THR A 57 -9.29 12.14 7.65
N LEU A 58 -9.21 10.81 7.63
CA LEU A 58 -8.45 10.01 8.59
C LEU A 58 -7.22 9.44 7.87
N LEU A 59 -6.03 9.65 8.45
CA LEU A 59 -4.78 9.07 7.95
C LEU A 59 -4.40 7.84 8.78
N LEU A 60 -4.24 6.71 8.10
CA LEU A 60 -3.63 5.51 8.66
C LEU A 60 -2.22 5.41 8.06
N ALA A 61 -1.20 5.78 8.83
CA ALA A 61 0.18 5.82 8.38
C ALA A 61 0.98 4.64 8.96
N GLY A 62 1.70 3.94 8.10
CA GLY A 62 2.65 2.89 8.43
C GLY A 62 3.85 2.97 7.46
N HIS A 63 4.80 2.05 7.63
CA HIS A 63 5.95 1.91 6.73
C HIS A 63 5.92 0.50 6.10
N VAL A 64 6.59 0.35 4.95
CA VAL A 64 6.63 -0.92 4.19
C VAL A 64 8.04 -1.49 4.06
N ASP A 65 9.06 -0.69 4.35
CA ASP A 65 10.45 -1.09 4.29
C ASP A 65 10.80 -2.08 5.40
N THR A 66 11.75 -2.96 5.09
CA THR A 66 12.25 -4.01 5.97
C THR A 66 13.76 -3.94 6.17
N VAL A 67 14.23 -4.48 7.30
CA VAL A 67 15.65 -4.68 7.60
C VAL A 67 16.30 -5.79 6.77
#